data_AF-A0A820ZWR0-F1
#
_entry.id   AF-A0A820ZWR0-F1
#
_cell.length_a   1.000
_cell.length_b   1.000
_cell.length_c   1.000
_cell.angle_alpha   90.00
_cell.angle_beta   90.00
_cell.angle_gamma   90.00
#
_symmetry.space_group_name_H-M   'P 1'
#
loop_
_entity.id
_entity.type
_entity.pdbx_description
1 polymer ?
#
loop_
_entity_poly.entity_id
_entity_poly.type
_entity_poly.pdbx_seq_one_letter_code
_entity_poly.pdbx_strand_id
1 'polypeptide(L)'
;MRLGFSNRVLASLFHLKNKRSVSYTIHSARLTLMKNFTHHYIGLQHVDRQTVIDHHQTSIASELFTTTPDQLCILMDGTYIYIQKSSYYEMQRRTYSLHKHRHLVKPMMITPSVSFFLLMAY
;
A
#
# COMPACT_ATOMS: atom_id res chain seq x y z
N MET A 1 -3.52 14.28 0.51
CA MET A 1 -4.41 13.89 -0.59
C MET A 1 -3.68 14.09 -1.91
N ARG A 2 -3.72 13.14 -2.84
CA ARG A 2 -2.88 13.13 -4.08
C ARG A 2 -3.04 14.40 -4.96
N LEU A 3 -4.20 15.04 -4.93
CA LEU A 3 -4.51 16.24 -5.72
C LEU A 3 -4.23 17.57 -4.99
N GLY A 4 -3.75 17.54 -3.74
CA GLY A 4 -3.46 18.74 -2.96
C GLY A 4 -4.69 19.58 -2.55
N PHE A 5 -5.91 19.13 -2.83
CA PHE A 5 -7.11 19.88 -2.46
C PHE A 5 -7.24 20.05 -0.95
N SER A 6 -7.59 21.28 -0.54
CA SER A 6 -7.92 21.56 0.85
C SER A 6 -9.26 20.91 1.23
N ASN A 7 -9.43 20.60 2.52
CA ASN A 7 -10.70 20.06 3.04
C ASN A 7 -11.88 21.00 2.81
N ARG A 8 -11.67 22.30 2.56
CA ARG A 8 -12.72 23.23 2.17
C ARG A 8 -13.18 22.98 0.74
N VAL A 9 -12.24 22.82 -0.20
CA VAL A 9 -12.53 22.49 -1.60
C VAL A 9 -13.28 21.16 -1.69
N LEU A 10 -12.81 20.15 -0.95
CA LEU A 10 -13.45 18.84 -0.92
C LEU A 10 -14.85 18.90 -0.31
N ALA A 11 -15.06 19.70 0.74
CA ALA A 11 -16.39 19.88 1.30
C ALA A 11 -17.37 20.47 0.27
N SER A 12 -16.91 21.42 -0.54
CA SER A 12 -17.71 21.98 -1.65
C SER A 12 -18.01 20.92 -2.73
N LEU A 13 -16.97 20.22 -3.21
CA LEU A 13 -17.09 19.20 -4.27
C LEU A 13 -18.00 18.04 -3.90
N PHE A 14 -17.99 17.61 -2.64
CA PHE A 14 -18.79 16.49 -2.15
C PHE A 14 -20.06 16.93 -1.42
N HIS A 15 -20.43 18.21 -1.51
CA HIS A 15 -21.62 18.78 -0.85
C HIS A 15 -21.68 18.48 0.66
N LEU A 16 -20.54 18.48 1.35
CA LEU A 16 -20.43 18.27 2.78
C LEU A 16 -20.53 19.59 3.54
N LYS A 17 -21.18 19.56 4.71
CA LYS A 17 -21.49 20.76 5.51
C LYS A 17 -20.26 21.60 5.87
N ASN A 18 -19.10 20.97 6.13
CA ASN A 18 -17.88 21.69 6.49
C ASN A 18 -16.61 20.84 6.30
N LYS A 19 -15.45 21.50 6.40
CA LYS A 19 -14.12 20.88 6.31
C LYS A 19 -13.85 19.80 7.38
N ARG A 20 -14.53 19.84 8.53
CA ARG A 20 -14.35 18.85 9.61
C ARG A 20 -15.00 17.52 9.23
N SER A 21 -16.18 17.57 8.59
CA SER A 21 -16.84 16.39 8.04
C SER A 21 -15.93 15.63 7.06
N VAL A 22 -15.21 16.34 6.19
CA VAL A 22 -14.22 15.73 5.29
C VAL A 22 -13.13 14.99 6.08
N SER A 23 -12.50 15.65 7.06
CA SER A 23 -11.47 15.02 7.89
C SER A 23 -11.99 13.77 8.60
N TYR A 24 -13.19 13.85 9.17
CA TYR A 24 -13.83 12.75 9.88
C TYR A 24 -14.14 11.58 8.95
N THR A 25 -14.74 11.84 7.79
CA THR A 25 -15.06 10.80 6.79
C THR A 25 -13.79 10.12 6.27
N ILE A 26 -12.74 10.88 5.95
CA ILE A 26 -11.46 10.29 5.52
C ILE A 26 -10.85 9.42 6.62
N HIS A 27 -10.88 9.92 7.87
CA HIS A 27 -10.37 9.17 9.01
C HIS A 27 -11.15 7.88 9.24
N SER A 28 -12.48 7.94 9.22
CA SER A 28 -13.37 6.80 9.35
C SER A 28 -13.16 5.79 8.22
N ALA A 29 -13.13 6.24 6.97
CA ALA A 29 -12.86 5.37 5.82
C ALA A 29 -11.50 4.66 5.97
N ARG A 30 -10.46 5.38 6.40
CA ARG A 30 -9.15 4.78 6.68
C ARG A 30 -9.24 3.70 7.76
N LEU A 31 -9.90 3.97 8.89
CA LEU A 31 -10.05 2.99 9.96
C LEU A 31 -10.84 1.76 9.50
N THR A 32 -11.92 1.96 8.75
CA THR A 32 -12.73 0.86 8.19
C THR A 32 -11.92 0.02 7.21
N LEU A 33 -11.14 0.64 6.32
CA LEU A 33 -10.24 -0.08 5.43
C LEU A 33 -9.19 -0.86 6.24
N MET A 34 -8.58 -0.24 7.25
CA MET A 34 -7.59 -0.90 8.09
C MET A 34 -8.14 -2.13 8.81
N LYS A 35 -9.33 -1.98 9.41
CA LYS A 35 -9.96 -3.03 10.22
C LYS A 35 -10.60 -4.14 9.38
N ASN A 36 -11.29 -3.77 8.31
CA ASN A 36 -12.18 -4.68 7.59
C ASN A 36 -11.62 -5.13 6.23
N PHE A 37 -10.75 -4.34 5.59
CA PHE A 37 -10.23 -4.67 4.27
C PHE A 37 -8.82 -5.28 4.33
N THR A 38 -7.89 -4.65 5.03
CA THR A 38 -6.48 -5.10 5.03
C THR A 38 -6.36 -6.55 5.48
N HIS A 39 -6.87 -6.92 6.64
CA HIS A 39 -6.72 -8.30 7.15
C HIS A 39 -7.29 -9.39 6.24
N HIS A 40 -8.25 -9.06 5.37
CA HIS A 40 -8.91 -10.02 4.47
C HIS A 40 -8.31 -10.05 3.06
N TYR A 41 -7.64 -8.98 2.62
CA TYR A 41 -7.23 -8.82 1.21
C TYR A 41 -5.79 -8.33 1.01
N ILE A 42 -5.12 -7.82 2.04
CA ILE A 42 -3.78 -7.23 1.94
C ILE A 42 -2.92 -7.59 3.15
N GLY A 43 -1.66 -7.98 2.88
CA GLY A 43 -0.66 -8.24 3.92
C GLY A 43 -0.58 -9.71 4.30
N LEU A 44 0.41 -10.08 5.09
CA LEU A 44 0.82 -11.49 5.22
C LEU A 44 -0.16 -12.39 6.00
N GLN A 45 -1.15 -11.80 6.66
CA GLN A 45 -2.11 -12.54 7.49
C GLN A 45 -3.35 -13.02 6.73
N HIS A 46 -3.57 -12.55 5.49
CA HIS A 46 -4.84 -12.81 4.79
C HIS A 46 -4.88 -14.14 4.04
N VAL A 47 -3.73 -14.80 3.86
CA VAL A 47 -3.62 -16.06 3.12
C VAL A 47 -2.52 -16.92 3.73
N ASP A 48 -2.76 -18.23 3.83
CA ASP A 48 -1.78 -19.18 4.31
C ASP A 48 -0.80 -19.62 3.21
N ARG A 49 0.33 -20.17 3.62
CA ARG A 49 1.40 -20.59 2.71
C ARG A 49 0.91 -21.59 1.65
N GLN A 50 0.09 -22.57 2.05
CA GLN A 50 -0.31 -23.65 1.16
C GLN A 50 -1.25 -23.11 0.07
N THR A 51 -2.21 -22.27 0.45
CA THR A 51 -3.07 -21.58 -0.50
C THR A 51 -2.26 -20.76 -1.52
N VAL A 52 -1.16 -20.11 -1.10
CA VAL A 52 -0.29 -19.39 -2.04
C VAL A 52 0.39 -20.31 -3.04
N ILE A 53 0.92 -21.45 -2.61
CA ILE A 53 1.56 -22.43 -3.49
C ILE A 53 0.54 -22.97 -4.48
N ASP A 54 -0.64 -23.36 -3.99
CA ASP A 54 -1.64 -24.08 -4.78
C ASP A 54 -2.40 -23.15 -5.76
N HIS A 55 -2.64 -21.90 -5.38
CA HIS A 55 -3.54 -21.00 -6.13
C HIS A 55 -2.89 -19.72 -6.67
N HIS A 56 -1.73 -19.33 -6.15
CA HIS A 56 -1.11 -18.04 -6.48
C HIS A 56 0.31 -18.16 -7.05
N GLN A 57 0.89 -19.37 -7.05
CA GLN A 57 2.14 -19.69 -7.71
C GLN A 57 1.87 -20.45 -9.01
N THR A 58 2.42 -19.96 -10.12
CA THR A 58 2.32 -20.62 -11.41
C THR A 58 3.29 -21.80 -11.49
N SER A 59 2.97 -22.79 -12.33
CA SER A 59 3.88 -23.90 -12.63
C SER A 59 5.23 -23.39 -13.15
N ILE A 60 5.22 -22.39 -14.03
CA ILE A 60 6.44 -21.76 -14.58
C ILE A 60 7.32 -21.18 -13.47
N ALA A 61 6.75 -20.44 -12.52
CA ALA A 61 7.51 -19.87 -11.42
C ALA A 61 8.09 -20.97 -10.50
N SER A 62 7.36 -22.06 -10.31
CA SER A 62 7.82 -23.22 -9.55
C SER A 62 8.98 -23.92 -10.27
N GLU A 63 8.83 -24.24 -11.54
CA GLU A 63 9.84 -24.94 -12.34
C GLU A 63 11.14 -24.14 -12.50
N LEU A 64 11.05 -22.81 -12.63
CA LEU A 64 12.22 -21.96 -12.84
C LEU A 64 12.93 -21.52 -11.55
N PHE A 65 12.18 -21.34 -10.45
CA PHE A 65 12.70 -20.67 -9.26
C PHE A 65 12.57 -21.46 -7.96
N THR A 66 12.12 -22.72 -8.01
CA THR A 66 12.04 -23.59 -6.83
C THR A 66 12.72 -24.94 -7.08
N THR A 67 13.24 -25.54 -6.01
CA THR A 67 13.86 -26.87 -6.00
C THR A 67 13.01 -27.91 -5.28
N THR A 68 12.02 -27.48 -4.48
CA THR A 68 11.07 -28.38 -3.81
C THR A 68 9.63 -27.88 -3.96
N PRO A 69 8.61 -28.78 -3.92
CA PRO A 69 7.21 -28.41 -4.12
C PRO A 69 6.67 -27.40 -3.09
N ASP A 70 7.21 -27.42 -1.87
CA ASP A 70 6.75 -26.56 -0.78
C ASP A 70 7.41 -25.17 -0.77
N GLN A 71 8.20 -24.82 -1.78
CA GLN A 71 8.88 -23.54 -1.86
C GLN A 71 8.03 -22.46 -2.55
N LEU A 72 8.17 -21.23 -2.02
CA LEU A 72 7.51 -20.05 -2.56
C LEU A 72 8.50 -19.19 -3.34
N CYS A 73 8.14 -18.91 -4.58
CA CYS A 73 8.72 -17.85 -5.39
C CYS A 73 7.93 -16.55 -5.13
N ILE A 74 8.61 -15.55 -4.57
CA ILE A 74 8.03 -14.23 -4.29
C ILE A 74 8.77 -13.15 -5.08
N LEU A 75 7.99 -12.29 -5.73
CA LEU A 75 8.47 -11.07 -6.36
C LEU A 75 8.34 -9.92 -5.37
N MET A 76 9.40 -9.14 -5.21
CA MET A 76 9.38 -7.92 -4.41
C MET A 76 9.60 -6.72 -5.31
N ASP A 77 8.55 -5.91 -5.51
CA ASP A 77 8.66 -4.66 -6.25
C ASP A 77 8.61 -3.44 -5.31
N GLY A 78 9.60 -2.58 -5.44
CA GLY A 78 9.73 -1.35 -4.68
C GLY A 78 9.46 -0.14 -5.56
N THR A 79 8.19 0.17 -5.83
CA THR A 79 7.81 1.31 -6.68
C THR A 79 7.66 2.59 -5.85
N TYR A 80 8.31 3.67 -6.29
CA TYR A 80 8.18 4.98 -5.66
C TYR A 80 6.80 5.59 -5.90
N ILE A 81 6.15 6.01 -4.83
CA ILE A 81 4.92 6.78 -4.86
C ILE A 81 5.23 8.22 -4.48
N TYR A 82 4.91 9.15 -5.37
CA TYR A 82 5.03 10.57 -5.08
C TYR A 82 4.06 11.00 -3.97
N ILE A 83 4.57 11.80 -3.04
CA ILE A 83 3.76 12.47 -2.02
C ILE A 83 4.09 13.97 -1.98
N GLN A 84 3.10 14.76 -1.57
CA GLN A 84 3.31 16.17 -1.28
C GLN A 84 4.17 16.36 -0.04
N LYS A 85 4.96 17.44 0.00
CA LYS A 85 5.78 17.82 1.15
C LYS A 85 4.90 17.90 2.40
N SER A 86 5.25 17.14 3.44
CA SER A 86 4.57 17.21 4.73
C SER A 86 4.93 18.50 5.47
N SER A 87 3.97 19.04 6.22
CA SER A 87 4.23 20.12 7.20
C SER A 87 4.90 19.60 8.47
N TYR A 88 4.89 18.28 8.69
CA TYR A 88 5.56 17.65 9.82
C TYR A 88 7.03 17.36 9.45
N TYR A 89 7.94 18.06 10.13
CA TYR A 89 9.38 18.08 9.82
C TYR A 89 10.01 16.69 9.76
N GLU A 90 9.67 15.81 10.70
CA GLU A 90 10.22 14.45 10.72
C GLU A 90 9.79 13.65 9.49
N MET A 91 8.49 13.63 9.16
CA MET A 91 7.98 12.94 7.97
C MET A 91 8.51 13.56 6.69
N GLN A 92 8.66 14.89 6.63
CA GLN A 92 9.28 15.57 5.50
C GLN A 92 10.69 15.02 5.23
N ARG A 93 11.52 14.88 6.27
CA ARG A 93 12.88 14.35 6.15
C ARG A 93 12.89 12.88 5.74
N ARG A 94 12.08 12.04 6.39
CA ARG A 94 12.01 10.59 6.09
C ARG A 94 11.59 10.30 4.66
N THR A 95 10.72 11.14 4.10
CA THR A 95 10.16 10.94 2.75
C THR A 95 10.96 11.62 1.65
N TYR A 96 11.97 12.45 1.96
CA TYR A 96 12.76 13.10 0.93
C TYR A 96 13.79 12.14 0.33
N SER A 97 13.63 11.82 -0.95
CA SER A 97 14.62 11.04 -1.68
C SER A 97 15.72 11.95 -2.20
N LEU A 98 16.96 11.74 -1.73
CA LEU A 98 18.13 12.45 -2.27
C LEU A 98 18.35 12.12 -3.75
N HIS A 99 18.20 10.85 -4.13
CA HIS A 99 18.41 10.41 -5.51
C HIS A 99 17.37 10.96 -6.51
N LYS A 100 16.14 11.21 -6.08
CA LYS A 100 15.05 11.73 -6.95
C LYS A 100 14.73 13.20 -6.70
N HIS A 101 15.44 13.83 -5.75
CA HIS A 101 15.29 15.22 -5.32
C HIS A 101 13.83 15.63 -5.05
N ARG A 102 13.03 14.73 -4.47
CA ARG A 102 11.60 14.98 -4.16
C ARG A 102 11.08 14.06 -3.06
N HIS A 103 9.92 14.43 -2.49
CA HIS A 103 9.24 13.63 -1.48
C HIS A 103 8.54 12.41 -2.09
N LEU A 104 8.94 11.22 -1.66
CA LEU A 104 8.45 9.93 -2.12
C LEU A 104 8.26 8.98 -0.92
N VAL A 105 7.37 8.00 -1.08
CA VAL A 105 7.33 6.80 -0.25
C VAL A 105 7.68 5.63 -1.16
N LYS A 106 8.46 4.67 -0.66
CA LYS A 106 8.78 3.44 -1.38
C LYS A 106 8.18 2.25 -0.63
N PRO A 107 6.88 1.96 -0.81
CA PRO A 107 6.34 0.69 -0.34
C PRO A 107 7.04 -0.48 -1.04
N MET A 108 7.16 -1.60 -0.32
CA MET A 108 7.59 -2.87 -0.88
C MET A 108 6.35 -3.71 -1.14
N MET A 109 5.98 -3.88 -2.39
CA MET A 109 4.96 -4.86 -2.79
C MET A 109 5.62 -6.24 -2.84
N ILE A 110 5.08 -7.21 -2.12
CA ILE A 110 5.53 -8.60 -2.16
C ILE A 110 4.42 -9.37 -2.85
N THR A 111 4.68 -10.16 -3.89
CA THR A 111 3.64 -10.83 -4.65
C THR A 111 4.15 -12.21 -5.05
N PRO A 112 3.48 -13.33 -4.73
CA PRO A 112 3.59 -14.54 -5.54
C PRO A 112 3.22 -14.24 -7.00
N SER A 113 3.49 -15.17 -7.89
CA SER A 113 3.40 -14.92 -9.34
C SER A 113 2.04 -14.41 -9.84
N VAL A 114 0.94 -14.62 -9.10
CA VAL A 114 -0.42 -14.18 -9.49
C VAL A 114 -1.11 -13.27 -8.45
N SER A 115 -0.52 -12.95 -7.30
CA SER A 115 -1.25 -12.21 -6.24
C SER A 115 -0.37 -11.34 -5.36
N PHE A 116 -0.85 -10.17 -4.93
CA PHE A 116 -0.01 -9.14 -4.29
C PHE A 116 -0.25 -8.95 -2.79
N PHE A 117 0.80 -8.50 -2.10
CA PHE A 117 0.87 -8.06 -0.72
C PHE A 117 1.58 -6.71 -0.68
N LEU A 118 1.18 -5.83 0.24
CA LEU A 118 1.82 -4.55 0.46
C LEU A 118 2.53 -4.56 1.82
N LEU A 119 3.84 -4.33 1.81
CA LEU A 119 4.65 -4.09 2.99
C LEU A 119 5.07 -2.61 3.00
N MET A 120 4.81 -1.91 4.09
CA MET A 120 5.33 -0.56 4.31
C MET A 120 6.43 -0.61 5.36
N ALA A 121 7.66 -0.33 4.93
CA ALA A 121 8.77 -0.02 5.82
C ALA A 121 8.76 1.49 6.11
N TYR A 122 8.83 1.88 7.39
CA TYR A 122 8.77 3.27 7.88
C TYR A 122 10.14 3.78 8.36
#